data_AF-A0A485AF86-F1
#
_entry.id   AF-A0A485AF86-F1
#
_cell.length_a   1.000
_cell.length_b   1.000
_cell.length_c   1.000
_cell.angle_alpha   90.00
_cell.angle_beta   90.00
_cell.angle_gamma   90.00
#
_symmetry.space_group_name_H-M   'P 1'
#
loop_
_entity.id
_entity.type
_entity.pdbx_description
1 polymer ?
#
loop_
_entity_poly.entity_id
_entity_poly.type
_entity_poly.pdbx_seq_one_letter_code
_entity_poly.pdbx_strand_id
1 'polypeptide(L)' 'MARRLPPMLKKAIRSKAGDLLLEFDRQAILDAGYDLATPIIISNSDDYRSVDIESTSVVDAGQPLLSVSH' A
#
# COMPACT_ATOMS: atom_id res chain seq x y z
N MET A 1 15.45 21.00 21.74
CA MET A 1 15.47 19.56 22.06
C MET A 1 14.66 18.82 21.01
N ALA A 2 15.30 18.03 20.14
CA ALA A 2 14.60 17.24 19.12
C ALA A 2 14.30 15.84 19.68
N ARG A 3 13.02 15.47 19.82
CA ARG A 3 12.62 14.10 20.17
C ARG A 3 12.82 13.22 18.94
N ARG A 4 13.81 12.33 18.99
CA ARG A 4 14.05 11.30 17.99
C ARG A 4 12.93 10.26 18.10
N LEU A 5 12.06 10.17 17.09
CA LEU A 5 11.07 9.11 16.98
C LEU A 5 11.80 7.77 16.72
N PRO A 6 11.45 6.67 17.42
CA PRO A 6 12.06 5.37 17.19
C PRO A 6 11.68 4.83 15.80
N PRO A 7 12.60 4.16 15.09
CA PRO A 7 12.31 3.59 13.79
C PRO A 7 11.31 2.43 13.93
N MET A 8 10.12 2.55 13.35
CA MET A 8 9.13 1.48 13.24
C MET A 8 9.45 0.53 12.06
N LEU A 9 10.72 0.16 11.87
CA LEU A 9 11.09 -0.73 10.77
C LEU A 9 10.65 -2.16 11.12
N LYS A 10 9.39 -2.49 10.81
CA LYS A 10 8.92 -3.88 10.78
C LYS A 10 9.75 -4.61 9.73
N LYS A 11 10.43 -5.67 10.17
CA LYS A 11 11.18 -6.61 9.32
C LYS A 11 10.34 -6.99 8.10
N ALA A 12 10.95 -7.15 6.93
CA ALA A 12 10.25 -7.68 5.74
C ALA A 12 9.65 -9.05 6.08
N ILE A 13 8.33 -9.07 6.31
CA ILE A 13 7.55 -10.29 6.52
C ILE A 13 7.36 -10.91 5.13
N ARG A 14 7.63 -12.21 4.99
CA ARG A 14 7.15 -12.95 3.83
C ARG A 14 5.64 -13.09 3.98
N SER A 15 4.90 -12.31 3.21
CA SER A 15 3.43 -12.35 3.14
C SER A 15 3.00 -12.95 1.82
N LYS A 16 1.82 -13.59 1.83
CA LYS A 16 1.09 -13.98 0.62
C LYS A 16 0.04 -12.92 0.30
N ALA A 17 -0.43 -12.92 -0.95
CA ALA A 17 -1.57 -12.09 -1.32
C ALA A 17 -2.77 -12.40 -0.42
N GLY A 18 -3.38 -11.37 0.15
CA GLY A 18 -4.49 -11.48 1.09
C GLY A 18 -4.10 -11.51 2.57
N ASP A 19 -2.81 -11.60 2.93
CA ASP A 19 -2.40 -11.52 4.32
C ASP A 19 -2.61 -10.10 4.88
N LEU A 20 -3.08 -10.03 6.13
CA LEU A 20 -3.23 -8.77 6.85
C LEU A 20 -1.86 -8.17 7.17
N LEU A 21 -1.56 -6.99 6.64
CA LEU A 21 -0.30 -6.29 6.86
C LEU A 21 -0.38 -5.28 8.02
N LEU A 22 -1.51 -4.58 8.11
CA LEU A 22 -1.74 -3.48 9.06
C LEU A 22 -3.24 -3.25 9.27
N GLU A 23 -3.57 -2.67 10.42
CA GLU A 23 -4.90 -2.19 10.77
C GLU A 23 -4.79 -0.72 11.19
N PHE A 24 -5.81 0.07 10.87
CA PHE A 24 -5.91 1.47 11.27
C PHE A 24 -7.36 1.87 11.52
N ASP A 25 -7.55 2.89 12.34
CA ASP A 25 -8.85 3.50 12.59
C ASP A 25 -9.16 4.51 11.47
N ARG A 26 -10.08 4.14 10.58
CA ARG A 26 -10.52 4.97 9.46
C ARG A 26 -11.12 6.30 9.92
N GLN A 27 -11.94 6.28 10.97
CA GLN A 27 -12.66 7.47 11.42
C GLN A 27 -11.69 8.46 12.07
N ALA A 28 -10.75 7.96 12.88
CA ALA A 28 -9.73 8.81 13.49
C ALA A 28 -8.85 9.53 12.44
N ILE A 29 -8.53 8.89 11.32
CA ILE A 29 -7.76 9.51 10.22
C ILE A 29 -8.56 10.65 9.57
N LEU A 30 -9.86 10.41 9.30
CA LEU A 30 -10.76 11.43 8.73
C LEU A 30 -10.98 12.60 9.69
N ASP A 31 -11.22 12.33 10.97
CA ASP A 31 -11.43 13.34 12.01
C ASP A 31 -10.18 14.21 12.24
N ALA A 32 -9.00 13.65 12.03
CA ALA A 32 -7.74 14.38 12.06
C ALA A 32 -7.49 15.23 10.78
N GLY A 33 -8.38 15.15 9.78
CA GLY A 33 -8.32 15.93 8.55
C GLY A 33 -7.42 15.36 7.45
N TYR A 34 -7.08 14.07 7.52
CA TYR A 34 -6.26 13.40 6.51
C TYR A 34 -7.11 12.63 5.49
N ASP A 35 -6.56 12.48 4.28
CA ASP A 35 -7.13 11.66 3.21
C ASP A 35 -6.87 10.17 3.46
N LEU A 36 -7.82 9.33 3.03
CA LEU A 36 -7.70 7.86 3.04
C LEU A 36 -7.13 7.30 1.73
N ALA A 37 -6.80 8.16 0.76
CA ALA A 37 -6.06 7.78 -0.43
C ALA A 37 -4.76 7.07 -0.04
N THR A 38 -4.65 5.79 -0.42
CA THR A 38 -3.50 4.93 -0.11
C THR A 38 -2.76 4.61 -1.41
N PRO A 39 -1.67 5.34 -1.73
CA PRO A 39 -0.97 5.15 -3.00
C PRO A 39 -0.23 3.81 -3.02
N ILE A 40 -0.30 3.12 -4.16
CA ILE A 40 0.50 1.93 -4.45
C ILE A 40 1.63 2.36 -5.38
N ILE A 41 2.87 2.03 -5.02
CA ILE A 41 4.07 2.43 -5.75
C ILE A 41 4.88 1.19 -6.08
N ILE A 42 5.21 1.01 -7.36
CA ILE A 42 6.18 0.01 -7.83
C ILE A 42 7.52 0.73 -7.96
N SER A 43 8.42 0.52 -6.98
CA SER A 43 9.69 1.25 -6.92
C SER A 43 10.74 0.76 -7.91
N ASN A 44 10.59 -0.47 -8.42
CA ASN A 44 11.49 -1.11 -9.38
C ASN A 44 10.79 -1.31 -10.74
N SER A 45 10.04 -0.31 -11.20
CA SER A 45 9.27 -0.39 -12.44
C SER A 45 10.13 -0.67 -13.67
N ASP A 46 11.40 -0.24 -13.66
CA ASP A 46 12.35 -0.45 -14.76
C ASP A 46 12.69 -1.94 -15.00
N ASP A 47 12.42 -2.80 -14.01
CA ASP A 47 12.61 -4.26 -14.14
C ASP A 47 11.48 -4.93 -14.93
N TYR A 48 10.41 -4.20 -15.25
CA TYR A 48 9.21 -4.71 -15.92
C TYR A 48 9.01 -4.05 -17.27
N ARG A 49 8.53 -4.83 -18.25
CA ARG A 49 8.24 -4.33 -19.59
C ARG A 49 7.00 -3.44 -19.62
N SER A 50 5.99 -3.77 -18.82
CA SER A 50 4.77 -2.96 -18.67
C SER A 50 4.22 -3.05 -17.25
N VAL A 51 3.49 -1.99 -16.87
CA VAL A 51 2.59 -1.96 -15.72
C VAL A 51 1.23 -1.58 -16.25
N ASP A 52 0.28 -2.50 -16.15
CA ASP A 52 -1.06 -2.33 -16.71
C ASP A 52 -2.08 -2.16 -15.58
N ILE A 53 -3.08 -1.30 -15.81
CA ILE A 53 -4.17 -1.05 -14.85
C ILE A 53 -5.29 -2.03 -15.14
N GLU A 54 -5.57 -2.93 -14.21
CA GLU A 54 -6.61 -3.96 -14.35
C GLU A 54 -8.00 -3.44 -13.96
N SER A 55 -8.06 -2.47 -13.05
CA SER A 55 -9.32 -1.89 -12.58
C SER A 55 -9.19 -0.39 -12.34
N THR A 56 -10.15 0.37 -12.87
CA THR A 56 -10.29 1.82 -12.63
C THR A 56 -11.53 2.16 -11.79
N SER A 57 -12.27 1.15 -11.36
CA SER A 57 -13.51 1.25 -10.59
C SER A 57 -13.30 0.73 -9.15
N VAL A 58 -14.38 0.66 -8.38
CA VAL A 58 -14.37 0.03 -7.05
C VAL A 58 -13.84 -1.40 -7.16
N VAL A 59 -12.89 -1.75 -6.29
CA VAL A 59 -12.31 -3.09 -6.14
C VAL A 59 -12.45 -3.55 -4.70
N ASP A 60 -12.66 -4.85 -4.52
CA ASP A 60 -12.64 -5.49 -3.21
C ASP A 60 -11.23 -6.01 -2.88
N ALA A 61 -10.96 -6.21 -1.58
CA ALA A 61 -9.69 -6.75 -1.12
C ALA A 61 -9.41 -8.12 -1.76
N GLY A 62 -8.22 -8.28 -2.34
CA GLY A 62 -7.79 -9.49 -3.03
C GLY A 62 -8.10 -9.52 -4.52
N GLN A 63 -8.84 -8.55 -5.06
CA GLN A 63 -9.02 -8.42 -6.51
C GLN A 63 -7.77 -7.81 -7.19
N PRO A 64 -7.47 -8.17 -8.45
CA PRO A 64 -6.40 -7.56 -9.22
C PRO A 64 -6.63 -6.06 -9.42
N LEU A 65 -5.59 -5.26 -9.19
CA LEU A 65 -5.62 -3.80 -9.43
C LEU A 65 -4.59 -3.38 -10.48
N LEU A 66 -3.38 -3.93 -10.40
CA LEU A 66 -2.30 -3.73 -11.35
C LEU A 66 -1.73 -5.10 -11.75
N SER A 67 -1.27 -5.21 -12.98
CA SER A 67 -0.44 -6.31 -13.44
C SER A 67 0.89 -5.81 -13.98
N VAL A 68 1.89 -6.68 -13.98
CA VAL A 68 3.21 -6.40 -14.54
C VAL A 68 3.61 -7.51 -15.49
N SER A 69 4.27 -7.15 -16.60
CA SER A 69 4.82 -8.10 -17.56
C SER A 69 6.35 -8.01 -17.61
N HIS A 70 7.00 -9.12 -17.95
CA HIS A 70 8.45 -9.22 -18.06
C HIS A 70 8.93 -9.09 -19.51
#